data_AF-A0A3P7IYN1-F1
#
_entry.id   AF-A0A3P7IYN1-F1
#
_cell.length_a   1.000
_cell.length_b   1.000
_cell.length_c   1.000
_cell.angle_alpha   90.00
_cell.angle_beta   90.00
_cell.angle_gamma   90.00
#
_symmetry.space_group_name_H-M   'P 1'
#
loop_
_entity.id
_entity.type
_entity.pdbx_description
1 polymer ?
#
loop_
_entity_poly.entity_id
_entity_poly.type
_entity_poly.pdbx_seq_one_letter_code
_entity_poly.pdbx_strand_id
1 'polypeptide(L)'
;MSSGENYTAEIIELRNEIYQMQKDFSENDNAFFLCSMALIIFLMQCGFAFLEAGAVRSKNTTNILIKNLLDSCIAIIGYWSLGWAFAYGDSSNNVVGLFIGHTQFFLAGLTNYPK
;
A
#
# COMPACT_ATOMS: atom_id res chain seq x y z
N MET A 1 -42.74 -19.50 -26.42
CA MET A 1 -42.53 -18.29 -25.61
C MET A 1 -41.19 -18.32 -24.84
N SER A 2 -40.21 -19.15 -25.25
CA SER A 2 -39.01 -19.44 -24.44
C SER A 2 -37.68 -18.92 -25.03
N SER A 3 -37.58 -18.65 -26.33
CA SER A 3 -36.31 -18.18 -26.91
C SER A 3 -35.96 -16.72 -26.55
N GLY A 4 -36.95 -15.82 -26.44
CA GLY A 4 -36.72 -14.41 -26.12
C GLY A 4 -36.14 -14.19 -24.72
N GLU A 5 -36.55 -14.99 -23.74
CA GLU A 5 -36.06 -14.89 -22.35
C GLU A 5 -34.60 -15.38 -22.23
N ASN A 6 -34.21 -16.37 -23.03
CA ASN A 6 -32.83 -16.88 -23.07
C ASN A 6 -31.84 -15.83 -23.60
N TYR A 7 -32.18 -15.10 -24.67
CA TYR A 7 -31.30 -14.05 -25.19
C TYR A 7 -31.18 -12.86 -24.23
N THR A 8 -32.26 -12.52 -23.50
CA THR A 8 -32.17 -11.49 -22.46
C THR A 8 -31.32 -11.92 -21.28
N ALA A 9 -31.33 -13.21 -20.92
CA ALA A 9 -30.46 -13.76 -19.89
C ALA A 9 -28.98 -13.75 -20.32
N GLU A 10 -28.68 -14.17 -21.55
CA GLU A 10 -27.31 -14.11 -22.11
C GLU A 10 -26.76 -12.68 -22.17
N ILE A 11 -27.56 -11.69 -22.56
CA ILE A 11 -27.13 -10.28 -22.59
C ILE A 11 -26.86 -9.75 -21.17
N ILE A 12 -27.62 -10.19 -20.18
CA ILE A 12 -27.39 -9.83 -18.77
C ILE A 12 -26.09 -10.46 -18.26
N GLU A 13 -25.83 -11.71 -18.62
CA GLU A 13 -24.60 -12.42 -18.27
C GLU A 13 -23.38 -11.78 -18.92
N LEU A 14 -23.40 -11.54 -20.23
CA LEU A 14 -22.33 -10.84 -20.96
C LEU A 14 -22.06 -9.44 -20.43
N ARG A 15 -23.10 -8.68 -20.04
CA ARG A 15 -22.92 -7.37 -19.40
C ARG A 15 -22.23 -7.50 -18.04
N ASN A 16 -22.60 -8.51 -17.25
CA ASN A 16 -21.95 -8.76 -15.98
C ASN A 16 -20.48 -9.15 -16.18
N GLU A 17 -20.16 -9.97 -17.20
CA GLU A 17 -18.78 -10.31 -17.56
C GLU A 17 -17.96 -9.08 -17.96
N ILE A 18 -18.49 -8.22 -18.85
CA ILE A 18 -17.83 -6.96 -19.24
C ILE A 18 -17.59 -6.07 -18.01
N TYR A 19 -18.56 -6.01 -17.09
CA TYR A 19 -18.42 -5.25 -15.86
C TYR A 19 -17.32 -5.81 -14.94
N GLN A 20 -17.24 -7.13 -14.78
CA GLN A 20 -16.15 -7.74 -14.00
C GLN A 20 -14.79 -7.49 -14.66
N MET A 21 -14.66 -7.71 -15.97
CA MET A 21 -13.41 -7.46 -16.69
C MET A 21 -12.95 -5.99 -16.58
N GLN A 22 -13.88 -5.04 -16.66
CA GLN A 22 -13.56 -3.62 -16.52
C GLN A 22 -13.15 -3.27 -15.08
N LYS A 23 -13.75 -3.93 -14.08
CA LYS A 23 -13.38 -3.77 -12.67
C LYS A 23 -11.99 -4.34 -12.40
N ASP A 24 -11.72 -5.57 -12.83
CA ASP A 24 -10.43 -6.25 -12.65
C ASP A 24 -9.28 -5.45 -13.28
N PHE A 25 -9.51 -4.89 -14.48
CA PHE A 25 -8.53 -4.03 -15.14
C PHE A 25 -8.23 -2.77 -14.33
N SER A 26 -9.27 -2.16 -13.75
CA SER A 26 -9.14 -0.94 -12.94
C SER A 26 -8.44 -1.21 -11.61
N GLU A 27 -8.70 -2.35 -10.96
CA GLU A 27 -8.02 -2.76 -9.73
C GLU A 27 -6.53 -3.03 -9.97
N ASN A 28 -6.20 -3.70 -11.07
CA ASN A 28 -4.81 -3.93 -11.47
C ASN A 28 -4.05 -2.62 -11.78
N ASP A 29 -4.68 -1.68 -12.49
CA ASP A 29 -4.08 -0.37 -12.79
C ASP A 29 -3.82 0.43 -11.51
N ASN A 30 -4.78 0.45 -10.58
CA ASN A 30 -4.63 1.07 -9.27
C ASN A 30 -3.49 0.45 -8.46
N ALA A 31 -3.37 -0.88 -8.45
CA ALA A 31 -2.30 -1.58 -7.75
C ALA A 31 -0.93 -1.26 -8.37
N PHE A 32 -0.83 -1.26 -9.70
CA PHE A 32 0.39 -0.87 -10.40
C PHE A 32 0.78 0.57 -10.08
N PHE A 33 -0.17 1.50 -10.15
CA PHE A 33 0.05 2.90 -9.81
C PHE A 33 0.54 3.05 -8.37
N LEU A 34 -0.09 2.39 -7.39
CA LEU A 34 0.31 2.46 -5.99
C LEU A 34 1.73 1.91 -5.77
N CYS A 35 2.06 0.76 -6.37
CA CYS A 35 3.42 0.20 -6.33
C CYS A 35 4.45 1.15 -6.96
N SER A 36 4.12 1.79 -8.08
CA SER A 36 5.00 2.76 -8.73
C SER A 36 5.26 3.99 -7.86
N MET A 37 4.22 4.52 -7.21
CA MET A 37 4.34 5.64 -6.27
C MET A 37 5.18 5.26 -5.05
N ALA A 38 5.00 4.05 -4.51
CA ALA A 38 5.80 3.56 -3.39
C ALA A 38 7.32 3.51 -3.74
N LEU A 39 7.68 3.08 -4.96
CA LEU A 39 9.07 3.09 -5.43
C LEU A 39 9.65 4.50 -5.55
N ILE A 40 8.87 5.45 -6.07
CA ILE A 40 9.28 6.86 -6.19
C ILE A 40 9.50 7.48 -4.79
N ILE A 41 8.62 7.20 -3.84
CA ILE A 41 8.76 7.66 -2.45
C ILE A 41 9.98 7.01 -1.79
N PHE A 42 10.24 5.72 -2.03
CA PHE A 42 11.46 5.08 -1.54
C PHE A 42 12.73 5.74 -2.10
N LEU A 43 12.71 6.12 -3.38
CA LEU A 43 13.80 6.85 -4.02
C LEU A 43 14.05 8.23 -3.36
N MET A 44 13.04 8.84 -2.74
CA MET A 44 13.19 10.09 -2.00
C MET A 44 14.18 9.95 -0.82
N GLN A 45 14.18 8.81 -0.12
CA GLN A 45 15.12 8.57 0.98
C GLN A 45 16.56 8.43 0.49
N CYS A 46 16.75 7.83 -0.69
CA CYS A 46 18.03 7.84 -1.38
C CYS A 46 18.45 9.26 -1.80
N GLY A 47 17.50 10.07 -2.27
CA GLY A 47 17.73 11.47 -2.64
C GLY A 47 18.21 12.32 -1.46
N PHE A 48 17.56 12.22 -0.30
CA PHE A 48 18.00 12.90 0.93
C PHE A 48 19.36 12.41 1.40
N ALA A 49 19.61 11.09 1.35
CA ALA A 49 20.91 10.53 1.71
C ALA A 49 22.04 11.12 0.84
N PHE A 50 21.82 11.28 -0.47
CA PHE A 50 22.79 11.90 -1.37
C PHE A 50 23.00 13.40 -1.10
N LEU A 51 21.92 14.12 -0.80
CA LEU A 51 21.99 15.55 -0.45
C LEU A 51 22.77 15.79 0.84
N GLU A 52 22.50 15.01 1.89
CA GLU A 52 23.24 15.08 3.16
C GLU A 52 24.70 14.66 2.98
N ALA A 53 24.96 13.61 2.20
CA ALA A 53 26.30 13.15 1.87
C ALA A 53 27.14 14.21 1.15
N GLY A 54 26.52 14.98 0.25
CA GLY A 54 27.15 16.08 -0.49
C GLY A 54 27.34 17.36 0.32
N ALA A 55 26.49 17.60 1.33
CA ALA A 55 26.57 18.76 2.21
C ALA A 55 27.66 18.61 3.29
N VAL A 56 28.13 17.38 3.57
CA VAL A 56 29.14 17.12 4.59
C VAL A 56 30.55 16.95 4.03
N ARG A 57 31.55 17.15 4.90
CA ARG A 57 32.96 16.90 4.56
C ARG A 57 33.17 15.42 4.23
N SER A 58 33.87 15.15 3.14
CA SER A 58 34.19 13.81 2.60
C SER A 58 34.63 12.77 3.66
N LYS A 59 35.37 13.19 4.69
CA LYS A 59 35.83 12.31 5.78
C LYS A 59 34.67 11.70 6.61
N ASN A 60 33.51 12.35 6.67
CA ASN A 60 32.35 11.89 7.45
C ASN A 60 31.16 11.43 6.58
N THR A 61 31.28 11.53 5.26
CA THR A 61 30.22 11.17 4.30
C THR A 61 29.79 9.71 4.44
N THR A 62 30.73 8.77 4.56
CA THR A 62 30.43 7.34 4.73
C THR A 62 29.60 7.07 5.98
N ASN A 63 29.91 7.75 7.09
CA ASN A 63 29.20 7.57 8.35
C ASN A 63 27.74 8.07 8.27
N ILE A 64 27.49 9.10 7.46
CA ILE A 64 26.15 9.67 7.25
C ILE A 64 25.33 8.81 6.29
N LEU A 65 25.94 8.26 5.25
CA LEU A 65 25.27 7.30 4.35
C LEU A 65 24.76 6.08 5.13
N ILE A 66 25.60 5.51 6.00
CA ILE A 66 25.23 4.32 6.78
C ILE A 66 24.05 4.63 7.71
N LYS A 67 24.02 5.81 8.33
CA LYS A 67 22.90 6.23 9.18
C LYS A 67 21.60 6.37 8.40
N ASN A 68 21.63 7.00 7.24
CA ASN A 68 20.45 7.15 6.38
C ASN A 68 19.93 5.80 5.87
N LEU A 69 20.84 4.87 5.55
CA LEU A 69 20.46 3.51 5.15
C LEU A 69 19.81 2.75 6.32
N LEU A 70 20.41 2.82 7.51
CA LEU A 70 19.87 2.16 8.70
C LEU A 70 18.51 2.74 9.10
N ASP A 71 18.33 4.05 8.99
CA ASP A 71 17.04 4.71 9.24
C ASP A 71 15.95 4.15 8.33
N SER A 72 16.24 4.04 7.03
CA SER A 72 15.29 3.45 6.05
C SER A 72 14.94 1.99 6.38
N CYS A 73 15.93 1.17 6.76
CA CYS A 73 15.68 -0.23 7.13
C CYS A 73 14.82 -0.35 8.40
N ILE A 74 15.12 0.43 9.42
CA ILE A 74 14.39 0.40 10.69
C ILE A 74 12.97 0.95 10.50
N ALA A 75 12.79 1.99 9.68
CA ALA A 75 11.49 2.54 9.35
C ALA A 75 10.58 1.50 8.67
N ILE A 76 11.10 0.72 7.71
CA ILE A 76 10.34 -0.34 7.02
C ILE A 76 9.89 -1.41 8.03
N ILE A 77 10.80 -1.91 8.86
CA ILE A 77 10.48 -2.95 9.85
C ILE A 77 9.51 -2.43 10.92
N GLY A 78 9.70 -1.18 11.37
CA GLY A 78 8.82 -0.53 12.34
C GLY A 78 7.41 -0.33 11.78
N TYR A 79 7.29 0.11 10.52
CA TYR A 79 6.00 0.28 9.87
C TYR A 79 5.28 -1.05 9.65
N TRP A 80 6.01 -2.09 9.24
CA TRP A 80 5.46 -3.43 9.05
C TRP A 80 4.97 -4.07 10.35
N SER A 81 5.72 -3.92 11.45
CA SER A 81 5.39 -4.56 12.73
C SER A 81 4.27 -3.84 13.50
N LEU A 82 4.36 -2.51 13.63
CA LEU A 82 3.46 -1.71 14.47
C LEU A 82 2.76 -0.57 13.71
N GLY A 83 3.42 0.00 12.70
CA GLY A 83 2.89 1.18 12.00
C GLY A 83 1.55 0.94 11.31
N TRP A 84 1.39 -0.19 10.61
CA TRP A 84 0.11 -0.56 10.01
C TRP A 84 -1.00 -0.68 11.06
N ALA A 85 -0.72 -1.35 12.18
CA ALA A 85 -1.70 -1.58 13.24
C ALA A 85 -2.19 -0.28 13.87
N PHE A 86 -1.28 0.68 14.08
CA PHE A 86 -1.63 1.97 14.67
C PHE A 86 -2.34 2.91 13.69
N ALA A 87 -2.01 2.87 12.40
CA ALA A 87 -2.59 3.76 11.39
C ALA A 87 -3.93 3.24 10.81
N TYR A 88 -4.03 1.93 10.57
CA TYR A 88 -5.15 1.30 9.84
C TYR A 88 -5.83 0.17 10.61
N GLY A 89 -5.36 -0.16 11.82
CA GLY A 89 -6.02 -1.14 12.67
C GLY A 89 -7.44 -0.71 13.04
N ASP A 90 -8.34 -1.69 13.19
CA ASP A 90 -9.73 -1.50 13.56
C ASP A 90 -9.90 -0.61 14.79
N SER A 91 -10.89 0.28 14.68
CA SER A 91 -11.20 1.36 15.60
C SER A 91 -12.69 1.30 15.95
N SER A 92 -13.17 0.11 16.31
CA SER A 92 -14.57 -0.07 16.68
C SER A 92 -14.90 0.71 17.96
N ASN A 93 -15.57 1.85 17.77
CA ASN A 93 -16.46 2.59 18.67
C ASN A 93 -15.99 2.85 20.12
N ASN A 94 -14.68 2.94 20.36
CA ASN A 94 -14.12 3.31 21.65
C ASN A 94 -13.33 4.62 21.54
N VAL A 95 -13.36 5.46 22.57
CA VAL A 95 -12.67 6.78 22.61
C VAL A 95 -11.16 6.65 22.32
N VAL A 96 -10.57 5.49 22.64
CA VAL A 96 -9.15 5.16 22.37
C VAL A 96 -8.90 4.91 20.88
N GLY A 97 -9.86 4.31 20.16
CA GLY A 97 -9.75 4.04 18.72
C GLY A 97 -9.71 5.31 17.87
N LEU A 98 -10.25 6.44 18.38
CA LEU A 98 -10.19 7.72 17.67
C LEU A 98 -8.75 8.21 17.46
N PHE A 99 -7.83 7.81 18.35
CA PHE A 99 -6.44 8.26 18.33
C PHE A 99 -5.45 7.19 17.88
N ILE A 100 -5.73 5.90 18.09
CA ILE A 100 -4.81 4.81 17.74
C ILE A 100 -5.55 3.51 17.38
N GLY A 101 -5.18 2.89 16.26
CA GLY A 101 -5.60 1.53 15.92
C GLY A 101 -4.91 0.50 16.81
N HIS A 102 -5.59 -0.58 17.17
CA HIS A 102 -5.08 -1.57 18.13
C HIS A 102 -5.16 -3.02 17.63
N THR A 103 -5.40 -3.21 16.34
CA THR A 103 -5.52 -4.53 15.71
C THR A 103 -4.61 -4.63 14.49
N GLN A 104 -4.33 -5.85 14.03
CA GLN A 104 -3.47 -6.14 12.86
C GLN A 104 -1.97 -5.86 13.05
N PHE A 105 -1.44 -6.15 14.25
CA PHE A 105 0.02 -6.18 14.47
C PHE A 105 0.70 -7.21 13.56
N PHE A 106 1.87 -6.88 13.02
CA PHE A 106 2.59 -7.69 12.03
C PHE A 106 1.78 -8.06 10.78
N LEU A 107 0.76 -7.25 10.44
CA LEU A 107 -0.18 -7.55 9.37
C LEU A 107 -0.99 -8.84 9.59
N ALA A 108 -1.00 -9.38 10.82
CA ALA A 108 -1.69 -10.61 11.16
C ALA A 108 -3.21 -10.36 11.24
N GLY A 109 -3.99 -11.14 10.49
CA GLY A 109 -5.46 -11.04 10.47
C GLY A 109 -6.00 -10.00 9.47
N LEU A 110 -5.23 -9.64 8.43
CA LEU A 110 -5.72 -8.81 7.33
C LEU A 110 -6.76 -9.59 6.49
N THR A 111 -8.04 -9.33 6.69
CA THR A 111 -9.15 -9.98 5.97
C THR A 111 -9.68 -9.17 4.79
N ASN A 112 -9.36 -7.88 4.72
CA ASN A 112 -9.77 -6.95 3.66
C ASN A 112 -8.57 -6.56 2.78
N TYR A 113 -8.04 -7.52 2.03
CA TYR A 113 -7.20 -7.23 0.87
C TYR A 113 -8.10 -7.20 -0.38
N PRO A 114 -8.02 -6.20 -1.27
CA PRO A 114 -8.69 -6.25 -2.56
C PRO A 114 -8.14 -7.46 -3.32
N LYS A 115 -8.96 -8.48 -3.53
CA LYS A 115 -8.58 -9.67 -4.32
C LYS A 115 -8.34 -9.27 -5.77
#